data_AF-A0A074LF32-F1
#
_entry.id   AF-A0A074LF32-F1
#
_cell.length_a   1.000
_cell.length_b   1.000
_cell.length_c   1.000
_cell.angle_alpha   90.00
_cell.angle_beta   90.00
_cell.angle_gamma   90.00
#
_symmetry.space_group_name_H-M   'P 1'
#
loop_
_entity.id
_entity.type
_entity.pdbx_description
1 polymer ?
#
loop_
_entity_poly.entity_id
_entity_poly.type
_entity_poly.pdbx_seq_one_letter_code
_entity_poly.pdbx_strand_id
1 'polypeptide(L)'
;MDHFSIQAARREKVFIKRLTAGLTYRTGTGRQNKIESHDAEAVYITTARSQRPIRIARDKLRAAIRHMYVRRTATRKEMERHHAYSSAMLGLVGVVLAGLTKIQRTVRGLLRITMIGTRYFFSGCERDPTALRIIKANGGKMLLMSYFHLRDDPGWLRRIEQVGFTAEERRCVLIDSGAYSLHRAKQDGKDVRPICVEDYADWIKQHRDHLYGWMSLDVIGDEAATRANYEYLCARGLRPIPVVSIHSGDEEFERYVQEDHDIIAIGGVALMLQRSQKRKATAMLRRIVARWPNQVWHLLGCAYIPLLREIGVTFSDSAAAVLAASNKRLITKAGQKTRRDMTKNELTASIVRELVKLEHYGLGRRPQYGQIALQI
;
A
#
# COMPACT_ATOMS: atom_id res chain seq x y z
N MET A 1 -17.76 -1.42 -13.17
CA MET A 1 -17.44 -1.15 -11.75
C MET A 1 -16.15 -1.88 -11.42
N ASP A 2 -15.14 -1.17 -10.89
CA ASP A 2 -13.83 -1.78 -10.57
C ASP A 2 -13.89 -2.77 -9.39
N HIS A 3 -12.85 -3.58 -9.23
CA HIS A 3 -12.76 -4.59 -8.17
C HIS A 3 -13.01 -4.03 -6.77
N PHE A 4 -12.42 -2.88 -6.43
CA PHE A 4 -12.51 -2.29 -5.09
C PHE A 4 -13.89 -1.70 -4.82
N SER A 5 -14.56 -1.17 -5.84
CA SER A 5 -15.96 -0.76 -5.77
C SER A 5 -16.88 -1.94 -5.46
N ILE A 6 -16.65 -3.10 -6.09
CA ILE A 6 -17.42 -4.34 -5.82
C ILE A 6 -17.20 -4.79 -4.37
N GLN A 7 -15.96 -4.80 -3.88
CA GLN A 7 -15.65 -5.14 -2.49
C GLN A 7 -16.32 -4.19 -1.50
N ALA A 8 -16.27 -2.88 -1.77
CA ALA A 8 -16.90 -1.87 -0.94
C ALA A 8 -18.41 -2.07 -0.86
N ALA A 9 -19.09 -2.26 -2.00
CA ALA A 9 -20.52 -2.52 -2.05
C ALA A 9 -20.91 -3.83 -1.33
N ARG A 10 -20.13 -4.90 -1.51
CA ARG A 10 -20.36 -6.18 -0.82
C ARG A 10 -20.24 -6.02 0.70
N ARG A 11 -19.20 -5.32 1.16
CA ARG A 11 -18.94 -5.14 2.59
C ARG A 11 -20.00 -4.25 3.25
N GLU A 12 -20.35 -3.16 2.60
CA GLU A 12 -21.43 -2.26 3.04
C GLU A 12 -22.77 -3.01 3.11
N LYS A 13 -23.12 -3.82 2.11
CA LYS A 13 -24.35 -4.62 2.12
C LYS A 13 -24.41 -5.60 3.29
N VAL A 14 -23.29 -6.26 3.63
CA VAL A 14 -23.22 -7.15 4.80
C VAL A 14 -23.41 -6.37 6.10
N PHE A 15 -22.84 -5.17 6.20
CA PHE A 15 -23.02 -4.29 7.35
C PHE A 15 -24.49 -3.87 7.50
N ILE A 16 -25.13 -3.34 6.45
CA ILE A 16 -26.54 -2.91 6.50
C ILE A 16 -27.47 -4.05 6.89
N LYS A 17 -27.25 -5.27 6.38
CA LYS A 17 -28.06 -6.44 6.75
C LYS A 17 -27.98 -6.82 8.23
N ARG A 18 -26.91 -6.43 8.91
CA ARG A 18 -26.68 -6.70 10.34
C ARG A 18 -26.94 -5.47 11.22
N LEU A 19 -27.28 -4.35 10.60
CA LEU A 19 -27.41 -3.09 11.28
C LEU A 19 -28.74 -3.06 12.04
N THR A 20 -28.68 -2.82 13.35
CA THR A 20 -29.85 -2.64 14.20
C THR A 20 -29.97 -1.17 14.60
N ALA A 21 -31.20 -0.67 14.65
CA ALA A 21 -31.47 0.65 15.22
C ALA A 21 -30.99 0.68 16.68
N GLY A 22 -30.32 1.76 17.07
CA GLY A 22 -29.70 1.88 18.38
C GLY A 22 -28.28 1.37 18.49
N LEU A 23 -27.72 0.74 17.44
CA LEU A 23 -26.31 0.34 17.44
C LEU A 23 -25.43 1.56 17.69
N THR A 24 -24.56 1.48 18.69
CA THR A 24 -23.61 2.55 19.02
C THR A 24 -22.22 2.20 18.52
N TYR A 25 -21.45 3.22 18.16
CA TYR A 25 -20.05 3.06 17.80
C TYR A 25 -19.25 4.27 18.26
N ARG A 26 -17.94 4.09 18.42
CA ARG A 26 -17.04 5.16 18.83
C ARG A 26 -16.27 5.71 17.63
N THR A 27 -16.13 7.03 17.60
CA THR A 27 -15.14 7.70 16.74
C THR A 27 -13.73 7.35 17.19
N GLY A 28 -12.71 7.65 16.35
CA GLY A 28 -11.32 7.44 16.75
C GLY A 28 -10.86 8.27 17.97
N THR A 29 -11.62 9.31 18.38
CA THR A 29 -11.37 10.05 19.64
C THR A 29 -12.20 9.52 20.81
N GLY A 30 -12.86 8.37 20.67
CA GLY A 30 -13.66 7.75 21.73
C GLY A 30 -15.08 8.31 21.91
N ARG A 31 -15.47 9.36 21.19
CA ARG A 31 -16.84 9.93 21.24
C ARG A 31 -17.84 8.92 20.69
N GLN A 32 -18.95 8.74 21.40
CA GLN A 32 -20.02 7.82 21.02
C GLN A 32 -20.95 8.46 19.99
N ASN A 33 -21.27 7.68 18.98
CA ASN A 33 -22.30 7.94 17.98
C ASN A 33 -23.32 6.80 18.05
N LYS A 34 -24.58 7.10 17.72
CA LYS A 34 -25.68 6.14 17.69
C LYS A 34 -26.26 6.12 16.29
N ILE A 35 -26.44 4.93 15.73
CA ILE A 35 -27.15 4.74 14.47
C ILE A 35 -28.63 4.66 14.80
N GLU A 36 -29.39 5.67 14.37
CA GLU A 36 -30.83 5.75 14.67
C GLU A 36 -31.62 4.86 13.72
N SER A 37 -31.30 4.92 12.42
CA SER A 37 -31.99 4.17 11.37
C SER A 37 -31.12 4.09 10.11
N HIS A 38 -31.58 3.32 9.13
CA HIS A 38 -31.04 3.33 7.78
C HIS A 38 -32.17 3.04 6.79
N ASP A 39 -31.99 3.46 5.54
CA ASP A 39 -32.91 3.16 4.45
C ASP A 39 -32.13 2.66 3.21
N ALA A 40 -32.77 2.67 2.04
CA ALA A 40 -32.14 2.26 0.79
C ALA A 40 -31.00 3.19 0.35
N GLU A 41 -30.96 4.43 0.81
CA GLU A 41 -30.08 5.50 0.35
C GLU A 41 -29.07 5.98 1.38
N ALA A 42 -29.36 5.87 2.68
CA ALA A 42 -28.57 6.50 3.73
C ALA A 42 -28.57 5.73 5.07
N VAL A 43 -27.60 6.08 5.90
CA VAL A 43 -27.53 5.75 7.33
C VAL A 43 -27.69 7.04 8.13
N TYR A 44 -28.56 7.04 9.13
CA TYR A 44 -28.84 8.21 9.97
C TYR A 44 -28.19 8.04 11.34
N ILE A 45 -27.38 9.02 11.74
CA ILE A 45 -26.50 8.89 12.89
C ILE A 45 -26.62 10.11 13.80
N THR A 46 -26.93 9.89 15.06
CA THR A 46 -26.85 10.94 16.08
C THR A 46 -25.47 10.90 16.74
N THR A 47 -24.86 12.07 16.88
CA THR A 47 -23.64 12.28 17.64
C THR A 47 -23.98 12.97 18.96
N ALA A 48 -23.10 12.88 19.96
CA ALA A 48 -23.29 13.58 21.23
C ALA A 48 -23.48 15.12 21.10
N ARG A 49 -23.12 15.73 19.96
CA ARG A 49 -23.25 17.18 19.72
C ARG A 49 -24.42 17.57 18.81
N SER A 50 -25.02 16.61 18.12
CA SER A 50 -26.05 16.90 17.12
C SER A 50 -27.44 16.70 17.72
N GLN A 51 -28.29 17.72 17.66
CA GLN A 51 -29.69 17.61 18.07
C GLN A 51 -30.53 16.78 17.07
N ARG A 52 -30.09 16.70 15.81
CA ARG A 52 -30.77 15.96 14.73
C ARG A 52 -29.86 14.88 14.15
N PRO A 53 -30.41 13.75 13.68
CA PRO A 53 -29.63 12.72 13.01
C PRO A 53 -28.94 13.26 11.76
N ILE A 54 -27.65 12.95 11.63
CA ILE A 54 -26.83 13.26 10.46
C ILE A 54 -27.07 12.16 9.42
N ARG A 55 -27.45 12.56 8.21
CA ARG A 55 -27.60 11.66 7.07
C ARG A 55 -26.26 11.41 6.40
N ILE A 56 -25.81 10.16 6.36
CA ILE A 56 -24.66 9.73 5.54
C ILE A 56 -25.19 8.88 4.38
N ALA A 57 -25.09 9.40 3.16
CA ALA A 57 -25.50 8.67 1.98
C ALA A 57 -24.64 7.41 1.75
N ARG A 58 -25.27 6.30 1.35
CA ARG A 58 -24.65 4.99 1.19
C ARG A 58 -23.65 4.96 0.04
N ASP A 59 -23.83 5.77 -1.00
CA ASP A 59 -22.83 5.96 -2.05
C ASP A 59 -21.53 6.60 -1.51
N LYS A 60 -21.63 7.61 -0.63
CA LYS A 60 -20.48 8.23 0.06
C LYS A 60 -19.81 7.27 1.02
N LEU A 61 -20.59 6.46 1.76
CA LEU A 61 -20.04 5.40 2.60
C LEU A 61 -19.28 4.36 1.75
N ARG A 62 -19.88 3.89 0.64
CA ARG A 62 -19.21 2.98 -0.30
C ARG A 62 -17.95 3.60 -0.91
N ALA A 63 -17.95 4.89 -1.23
CA ALA A 63 -16.77 5.60 -1.73
C ALA A 63 -15.65 5.66 -0.68
N ALA A 64 -15.98 5.89 0.60
CA ALA A 64 -15.01 5.87 1.70
C ALA A 64 -14.45 4.46 1.96
N ILE A 65 -15.29 3.42 1.90
CA ILE A 65 -14.84 2.02 2.01
C ILE A 65 -13.96 1.65 0.82
N ARG A 66 -14.34 2.05 -0.40
CA ARG A 66 -13.53 1.86 -1.61
C ARG A 66 -12.18 2.55 -1.46
N HIS A 67 -12.15 3.78 -0.93
CA HIS A 67 -10.91 4.48 -0.64
C HIS A 67 -10.01 3.66 0.29
N MET A 68 -10.56 3.05 1.34
CA MET A 68 -9.79 2.14 2.21
C MET A 68 -9.27 0.90 1.46
N TYR A 69 -10.08 0.31 0.58
CA TYR A 69 -9.63 -0.81 -0.25
C TYR A 69 -8.56 -0.40 -1.26
N VAL A 70 -8.54 0.84 -1.76
CA VAL A 70 -7.52 1.31 -2.72
C VAL A 70 -6.27 1.83 -2.01
N ARG A 71 -6.40 2.61 -0.94
CA ARG A 71 -5.27 3.27 -0.27
C ARG A 71 -4.71 2.47 0.89
N ARG A 72 -5.48 1.56 1.48
CA ARG A 72 -5.16 0.80 2.71
C ARG A 72 -5.00 1.64 3.96
N THR A 73 -4.77 2.94 3.85
CA THR A 73 -4.73 3.87 4.97
C THR A 73 -5.50 5.13 4.61
N ALA A 74 -6.05 5.79 5.62
CA ALA A 74 -6.64 7.11 5.49
C ALA A 74 -6.62 7.84 6.83
N THR A 75 -6.35 9.14 6.76
CA THR A 75 -6.50 10.06 7.89
C THR A 75 -7.95 10.55 8.02
N ARG A 76 -8.29 11.10 9.19
CA ARG A 76 -9.57 11.81 9.38
C ARG A 76 -9.77 12.90 8.33
N LYS A 77 -8.70 13.65 7.99
CA LYS A 77 -8.76 14.74 7.01
C LYS A 77 -9.12 14.24 5.62
N GLU A 78 -8.58 13.09 5.21
CA GLU A 78 -8.93 12.50 3.90
C GLU A 78 -10.40 12.05 3.83
N MET A 79 -11.00 11.67 4.96
CA MET A 79 -12.43 11.32 5.02
C MET A 79 -13.35 12.52 4.79
N GLU A 80 -12.86 13.76 4.92
CA GLU A 80 -13.63 14.99 4.60
C GLU A 80 -14.02 15.05 3.12
N ARG A 81 -13.27 14.37 2.23
CA ARG A 81 -13.62 14.22 0.81
C ARG A 81 -14.91 13.43 0.58
N HIS A 82 -15.31 12.62 1.55
CA HIS A 82 -16.51 11.79 1.46
C HIS A 82 -17.69 12.37 2.24
N HIS A 83 -17.41 13.07 3.34
CA HIS A 83 -18.46 13.67 4.17
C HIS A 83 -17.90 14.73 5.13
N ALA A 84 -18.65 15.82 5.36
CA ALA A 84 -18.24 16.90 6.27
C ALA A 84 -18.03 16.42 7.72
N TYR A 85 -18.82 15.45 8.17
CA TYR A 85 -18.67 14.82 9.49
C TYR A 85 -17.62 13.70 9.46
N SER A 86 -16.37 14.05 9.13
CA SER A 86 -15.29 13.10 8.86
C SER A 86 -14.94 12.18 10.04
N SER A 87 -15.06 12.65 11.28
CA SER A 87 -14.89 11.79 12.47
C SER A 87 -15.94 10.69 12.57
N ALA A 88 -17.21 11.02 12.27
CA ALA A 88 -18.30 10.05 12.28
C ALA A 88 -18.18 9.08 11.10
N MET A 89 -17.78 9.57 9.92
CA MET A 89 -17.48 8.74 8.74
C MET A 89 -16.32 7.78 9.01
N LEU A 90 -15.20 8.25 9.56
CA LEU A 90 -14.04 7.40 9.88
C LEU A 90 -14.41 6.31 10.89
N GLY A 91 -15.18 6.66 11.93
CA GLY A 91 -15.69 5.67 12.88
C GLY A 91 -16.62 4.64 12.22
N LEU A 92 -17.53 5.09 11.35
CA LEU A 92 -18.47 4.21 10.64
C LEU A 92 -17.73 3.26 9.70
N VAL A 93 -16.75 3.75 8.93
CA VAL A 93 -15.88 2.92 8.09
C VAL A 93 -15.12 1.90 8.94
N GLY A 94 -14.64 2.29 10.12
CA GLY A 94 -14.01 1.37 11.09
C GLY A 94 -14.94 0.25 11.54
N VAL A 95 -16.22 0.54 11.77
CA VAL A 95 -17.25 -0.45 12.13
C VAL A 95 -17.52 -1.39 10.95
N VAL A 96 -17.72 -0.86 9.73
CA VAL A 96 -17.95 -1.68 8.52
C VAL A 96 -16.75 -2.60 8.24
N LEU A 97 -15.54 -2.11 8.53
CA LEU A 97 -14.27 -2.82 8.37
C LEU A 97 -13.74 -3.39 9.69
N ALA A 98 -14.62 -3.67 10.65
CA ALA A 98 -14.25 -4.28 11.92
C ALA A 98 -13.48 -5.58 11.71
N GLY A 99 -12.38 -5.74 12.45
CA GLY A 99 -11.43 -6.86 12.32
C GLY A 99 -10.52 -6.81 11.08
N LEU A 100 -10.76 -5.88 10.15
CA LEU A 100 -9.91 -5.68 8.96
C LEU A 100 -9.02 -4.43 9.07
N THR A 101 -9.25 -3.58 10.07
CA THR A 101 -8.57 -2.30 10.23
C THR A 101 -8.10 -2.11 11.68
N LYS A 102 -7.10 -1.23 11.85
CA LYS A 102 -6.70 -0.63 13.12
C LYS A 102 -6.82 0.89 13.02
N ILE A 103 -7.20 1.54 14.11
CA ILE A 103 -7.17 3.00 14.23
C ILE A 103 -6.03 3.37 15.17
N GLN A 104 -5.20 4.29 14.73
CA GLN A 104 -4.03 4.76 15.48
C GLN A 104 -3.89 6.28 15.34
N ARG A 105 -3.06 6.87 16.20
CA ARG A 105 -2.66 8.27 16.07
C ARG A 105 -1.31 8.37 15.37
N THR A 106 -1.18 9.33 14.47
CA THR A 106 0.12 9.73 13.93
C THR A 106 0.92 10.47 15.00
N VAL A 107 2.20 10.72 14.75
CA VAL A 107 3.04 11.51 15.67
C VAL A 107 2.53 12.94 15.84
N ARG A 108 1.80 13.49 14.86
CA ARG A 108 1.11 14.79 14.96
C ARG A 108 -0.28 14.70 15.60
N GLY A 109 -0.63 13.54 16.17
CA GLY A 109 -1.91 13.31 16.85
C GLY A 109 -3.11 13.10 15.92
N LEU A 110 -2.92 13.09 14.59
CA LEU A 110 -3.98 12.85 13.62
C LEU A 110 -4.47 11.41 13.71
N LEU A 111 -5.78 11.20 13.60
CA LEU A 111 -6.34 9.85 13.54
C LEU A 111 -6.15 9.26 12.16
N ARG A 112 -5.58 8.05 12.10
CA ARG A 112 -5.35 7.27 10.89
C ARG A 112 -5.97 5.89 11.05
N ILE A 113 -6.84 5.50 10.12
CA ILE A 113 -7.34 4.13 9.98
C ILE A 113 -6.46 3.40 8.96
N THR A 114 -6.01 2.19 9.28
CA THR A 114 -5.13 1.38 8.41
C THR A 114 -5.64 -0.05 8.34
N MET A 115 -5.69 -0.60 7.13
CA MET A 115 -6.07 -1.99 6.86
C MET A 115 -4.98 -2.96 7.31
N ILE A 116 -5.39 -4.06 7.95
CA ILE A 116 -4.53 -5.15 8.40
C ILE A 116 -4.18 -6.06 7.21
N GLY A 117 -2.95 -6.58 7.19
CA GLY A 117 -2.39 -7.40 6.10
C GLY A 117 -1.47 -6.61 5.19
N THR A 118 -0.80 -7.30 4.27
CA THR A 118 0.19 -6.70 3.37
C THR A 118 -0.36 -6.60 1.95
N ARG A 119 -0.43 -5.39 1.41
CA ARG A 119 -0.69 -5.15 0.00
C ARG A 119 0.60 -5.33 -0.79
N TYR A 120 0.54 -6.21 -1.79
CA TYR A 120 1.69 -6.56 -2.60
C TYR A 120 1.65 -5.90 -3.97
N PHE A 121 2.72 -5.19 -4.35
CA PHE A 121 2.92 -4.61 -5.67
C PHE A 121 3.83 -5.51 -6.51
N PHE A 122 3.37 -5.88 -7.70
CA PHE A 122 4.17 -6.69 -8.63
C PHE A 122 5.06 -5.78 -9.46
N SER A 123 6.38 -6.00 -9.41
CA SER A 123 7.35 -5.15 -10.12
C SER A 123 8.06 -5.82 -11.29
N GLY A 124 8.65 -5.01 -12.16
CA GLY A 124 9.40 -5.45 -13.34
C GLY A 124 8.53 -5.89 -14.52
N CYS A 125 7.23 -5.62 -14.47
CA CYS A 125 6.26 -6.04 -15.49
C CYS A 125 6.34 -5.20 -16.77
N GLU A 126 6.88 -3.98 -16.67
CA GLU A 126 7.10 -3.05 -17.77
C GLU A 126 8.02 -3.63 -18.87
N ARG A 127 8.83 -4.65 -18.53
CA ARG A 127 9.70 -5.37 -19.47
C ARG A 127 9.15 -6.71 -19.94
N ASP A 128 8.01 -7.15 -19.40
CA ASP A 128 7.43 -8.47 -19.68
C ASP A 128 5.90 -8.39 -19.78
N PRO A 129 5.37 -8.03 -20.97
CA PRO A 129 3.94 -7.95 -21.21
C PRO A 129 3.20 -9.27 -20.93
N THR A 130 3.87 -10.41 -21.11
CA THR A 130 3.30 -11.73 -20.82
C THR A 130 3.13 -11.92 -19.31
N ALA A 131 4.14 -11.57 -18.51
CA ALA A 131 4.01 -11.60 -17.05
C ALA A 131 2.91 -10.65 -16.56
N LEU A 132 2.80 -9.45 -17.14
CA LEU A 132 1.73 -8.50 -16.81
C LEU A 132 0.33 -9.11 -17.02
N ARG A 133 0.11 -9.81 -18.15
CA ARG A 133 -1.16 -10.53 -18.41
C ARG A 133 -1.43 -11.61 -17.39
N ILE A 134 -0.42 -12.42 -17.06
CA ILE A 134 -0.56 -13.49 -16.07
C ILE A 134 -0.87 -12.92 -14.69
N ILE A 135 -0.22 -11.83 -14.30
CA ILE A 135 -0.46 -11.13 -13.03
C ILE A 135 -1.91 -10.69 -12.95
N LYS A 136 -2.42 -9.98 -13.97
CA LYS A 136 -3.82 -9.54 -14.00
C LYS A 136 -4.79 -10.72 -13.95
N ALA A 137 -4.57 -11.75 -14.77
CA ALA A 137 -5.42 -12.95 -14.84
C ALA A 137 -5.46 -13.73 -13.51
N ASN A 138 -4.43 -13.61 -12.67
CA ASN A 138 -4.33 -14.29 -11.38
C ASN A 138 -4.64 -13.37 -10.18
N GLY A 139 -5.29 -12.23 -10.42
CA GLY A 139 -5.81 -11.35 -9.37
C GLY A 139 -4.81 -10.33 -8.84
N GLY A 140 -3.67 -10.15 -9.50
CA GLY A 140 -2.75 -9.05 -9.23
C GLY A 140 -3.38 -7.71 -9.62
N LYS A 141 -3.44 -6.78 -8.66
CA LYS A 141 -4.12 -5.48 -8.82
C LYS A 141 -3.18 -4.28 -8.71
N MET A 142 -2.03 -4.47 -8.07
CA MET A 142 -1.11 -3.40 -7.75
C MET A 142 0.20 -3.65 -8.48
N LEU A 143 0.71 -2.62 -9.16
CA LEU A 143 1.95 -2.70 -9.93
C LEU A 143 2.95 -1.70 -9.37
N LEU A 144 4.21 -2.10 -9.28
CA LEU A 144 5.29 -1.15 -9.11
C LEU A 144 6.10 -1.11 -10.41
N MET A 145 6.22 0.06 -11.01
CA MET A 145 6.93 0.24 -12.28
C MET A 145 8.10 1.21 -12.09
N SER A 146 9.18 0.96 -12.81
CA SER A 146 10.39 1.77 -12.72
C SER A 146 10.36 2.94 -13.71
N TYR A 147 10.52 4.17 -13.23
CA TYR A 147 10.69 5.35 -14.09
C TYR A 147 11.83 5.19 -15.08
N PHE A 148 12.95 4.57 -14.67
CA PHE A 148 14.07 4.24 -15.56
C PHE A 148 13.65 3.57 -16.88
N HIS A 149 12.62 2.70 -16.83
CA HIS A 149 12.09 2.01 -18.00
C HIS A 149 10.94 2.76 -18.68
N LEU A 150 10.17 3.56 -17.94
CA LEU A 150 8.97 4.24 -18.47
C LEU A 150 9.25 5.61 -19.09
N ARG A 151 10.35 6.27 -18.73
CA ARG A 151 10.64 7.66 -19.13
C ARG A 151 10.72 7.88 -20.65
N ASP A 152 11.01 6.82 -21.40
CA ASP A 152 11.10 6.84 -22.87
C ASP A 152 9.94 6.09 -23.54
N ASP A 153 8.89 5.78 -22.78
CA ASP A 153 7.81 4.92 -23.21
C ASP A 153 6.44 5.59 -23.08
N PRO A 154 6.01 6.40 -24.06
CA PRO A 154 4.72 7.08 -24.00
C PRO A 154 3.51 6.13 -24.05
N GLY A 155 3.72 4.86 -24.45
CA GLY A 155 2.67 3.86 -24.61
C GLY A 155 2.34 3.07 -23.34
N TRP A 156 3.00 3.33 -22.21
CA TRP A 156 2.90 2.51 -21.00
C TRP A 156 1.48 2.40 -20.43
N LEU A 157 0.75 3.52 -20.37
CA LEU A 157 -0.65 3.55 -19.93
C LEU A 157 -1.54 2.69 -20.83
N ARG A 158 -1.38 2.81 -22.15
CA ARG A 158 -2.16 2.03 -23.11
C ARG A 158 -1.90 0.53 -22.96
N ARG A 159 -0.65 0.13 -22.70
CA ARG A 159 -0.31 -1.29 -22.51
C ARG A 159 -0.92 -1.88 -21.26
N ILE A 160 -0.92 -1.18 -20.13
CA ILE A 160 -1.59 -1.71 -18.92
C ILE A 160 -3.11 -1.84 -19.13
N GLU A 161 -3.72 -0.93 -19.91
CA GLU A 161 -5.14 -1.01 -20.24
C GLU A 161 -5.48 -2.17 -21.17
N GLN A 162 -4.65 -2.41 -22.19
CA GLN A 162 -4.82 -3.55 -23.09
C GLN A 162 -4.77 -4.91 -22.36
N VAL A 163 -4.14 -4.96 -21.19
CA VAL A 163 -4.12 -6.15 -20.33
C VAL A 163 -5.34 -6.23 -19.40
N GLY A 164 -6.15 -5.18 -19.33
CA GLY A 164 -7.39 -5.13 -18.58
C GLY A 164 -7.31 -4.39 -17.24
N PHE A 165 -6.27 -3.58 -17.00
CA PHE A 165 -6.32 -2.59 -15.92
C PHE A 165 -7.20 -1.42 -16.35
N THR A 166 -8.33 -1.19 -15.66
CA THR A 166 -9.25 -0.10 -16.01
C THR A 166 -8.65 1.28 -15.73
N ALA A 167 -9.27 2.33 -16.26
CA ALA A 167 -8.86 3.72 -15.98
C ALA A 167 -8.84 4.02 -14.47
N GLU A 168 -9.78 3.48 -13.70
CA GLU A 168 -9.82 3.61 -12.24
C GLU A 168 -8.72 2.79 -11.55
N GLU A 169 -8.32 1.66 -12.14
CA GLU A 169 -7.22 0.82 -11.67
C GLU A 169 -5.84 1.36 -12.04
N ARG A 170 -5.71 2.33 -12.97
CA ARG A 170 -4.43 3.04 -13.22
C ARG A 170 -3.82 3.56 -11.92
N ARG A 171 -4.67 4.07 -11.02
CA ARG A 171 -4.29 4.54 -9.65
C ARG A 171 -3.79 3.43 -8.72
N CYS A 172 -3.50 2.24 -9.23
CA CYS A 172 -2.84 1.13 -8.54
C CYS A 172 -1.38 0.93 -8.99
N VAL A 173 -0.83 1.86 -9.78
CA VAL A 173 0.58 1.87 -10.19
C VAL A 173 1.40 2.77 -9.25
N LEU A 174 2.33 2.17 -8.51
CA LEU A 174 3.35 2.86 -7.73
C LEU A 174 4.61 3.01 -8.58
N ILE A 175 5.24 4.18 -8.55
CA ILE A 175 6.46 4.44 -9.32
C ILE A 175 7.67 4.37 -8.42
N ASP A 176 8.62 3.54 -8.82
CA ASP A 176 9.98 3.54 -8.29
C ASP A 176 10.88 4.41 -9.18
N SER A 177 11.88 5.06 -8.57
CA SER A 177 12.83 5.92 -9.25
C SER A 177 13.62 5.15 -10.32
N GLY A 178 13.91 3.88 -10.04
CA GLY A 178 14.77 3.05 -10.88
C GLY A 178 16.27 3.26 -10.64
N ALA A 179 16.67 3.90 -9.54
CA ALA A 179 18.09 4.05 -9.18
C ALA A 179 18.81 2.70 -9.13
N TYR A 180 18.14 1.65 -8.63
CA TYR A 180 18.67 0.29 -8.63
C TYR A 180 18.92 -0.26 -10.05
N SER A 181 17.99 -0.02 -10.97
CA SER A 181 18.13 -0.44 -12.38
C SER A 181 19.27 0.31 -13.06
N LEU A 182 19.39 1.62 -12.82
CA LEU A 182 20.48 2.45 -13.32
C LEU A 182 21.84 1.97 -12.79
N HIS A 183 21.94 1.72 -11.48
CA HIS A 183 23.17 1.22 -10.85
C HIS A 183 23.61 -0.13 -11.42
N ARG A 184 22.68 -1.08 -11.57
CA ARG A 184 22.99 -2.37 -12.20
C ARG A 184 23.43 -2.23 -13.65
N ALA A 185 22.74 -1.40 -14.44
CA ALA A 185 23.11 -1.19 -15.85
C ALA A 185 24.53 -0.63 -15.98
N LYS A 186 24.92 0.32 -15.11
CA LYS A 186 26.29 0.81 -15.02
C LYS A 186 27.30 -0.27 -14.62
N GLN A 187 26.97 -1.11 -13.64
CA GLN A 187 27.82 -2.25 -13.25
C GLN A 187 27.99 -3.27 -14.38
N ASP A 188 26.96 -3.46 -15.20
CA ASP A 188 27.02 -4.31 -16.40
C ASP A 188 27.77 -3.64 -17.57
N GLY A 189 28.33 -2.44 -17.40
CA GLY A 189 29.04 -1.70 -18.44
C GLY A 189 28.14 -1.13 -19.55
N LYS A 190 26.82 -1.02 -19.32
CA LYS A 190 25.89 -0.47 -20.30
C LYS A 190 25.91 1.05 -20.25
N ASP A 191 26.03 1.67 -21.41
CA ASP A 191 25.81 3.11 -21.55
C ASP A 191 24.31 3.40 -21.46
N VAL A 192 23.90 4.05 -20.37
CA VAL A 192 22.51 4.36 -20.07
C VAL A 192 22.39 5.79 -19.59
N ARG A 193 21.41 6.52 -20.15
CA ARG A 193 21.13 7.91 -19.76
C ARG A 193 20.94 8.01 -18.23
N PRO A 194 21.64 8.90 -17.52
CA PRO A 194 21.41 9.16 -16.09
C PRO A 194 19.94 9.52 -15.81
N ILE A 195 19.50 9.38 -14.56
CA ILE A 195 18.20 9.87 -14.12
C ILE A 195 18.42 11.23 -13.48
N CYS A 196 17.76 12.25 -14.03
CA CYS A 196 17.77 13.62 -13.52
C CYS A 196 16.53 13.84 -12.63
N VAL A 197 16.68 14.56 -11.51
CA VAL A 197 15.55 14.77 -10.57
C VAL A 197 14.49 15.69 -11.16
N GLU A 198 14.92 16.65 -11.99
CA GLU A 198 14.09 17.55 -12.79
C GLU A 198 13.18 16.76 -13.74
N ASP A 199 13.77 15.92 -14.59
CA ASP A 199 13.05 15.08 -15.55
C ASP A 199 12.06 14.14 -14.85
N TYR A 200 12.46 13.60 -13.70
CA TYR A 200 11.60 12.75 -12.89
C TYR A 200 10.42 13.53 -12.31
N ALA A 201 10.66 14.74 -11.79
CA ALA A 201 9.62 15.61 -11.25
C ALA A 201 8.59 15.99 -12.32
N ASP A 202 9.05 16.33 -13.52
CA ASP A 202 8.20 16.73 -14.64
C ASP A 202 7.36 15.54 -15.14
N TRP A 203 7.98 14.37 -15.26
CA TRP A 203 7.27 13.15 -15.60
C TRP A 203 6.19 12.79 -14.56
N ILE A 204 6.49 12.91 -13.27
CA ILE A 204 5.49 12.71 -12.21
C ILE A 204 4.34 13.70 -12.36
N LYS A 205 4.62 14.99 -12.56
CA LYS A 205 3.57 16.02 -12.71
C LYS A 205 2.64 15.70 -13.86
N GLN A 206 3.18 15.22 -14.97
CA GLN A 206 2.40 14.83 -16.14
C GLN A 206 1.48 13.62 -15.86
N HIS A 207 1.89 12.67 -15.01
CA HIS A 207 1.20 11.39 -14.86
C HIS A 207 0.49 11.18 -13.52
N ARG A 208 0.69 12.05 -12.52
CA ARG A 208 0.28 11.83 -11.11
C ARG A 208 -1.18 11.44 -10.90
N ASP A 209 -2.10 11.90 -11.76
CA ASP A 209 -3.54 11.59 -11.64
C ASP A 209 -3.88 10.12 -11.95
N HIS A 210 -2.94 9.43 -12.60
CA HIS A 210 -2.97 8.01 -12.92
C HIS A 210 -2.15 7.16 -11.95
N LEU A 211 -1.47 7.74 -10.95
CA LEU A 211 -0.55 6.99 -10.09
C LEU A 211 -1.14 6.75 -8.71
N TYR A 212 -0.77 5.62 -8.11
CA TYR A 212 -0.92 5.38 -6.68
C TYR A 212 0.01 6.31 -5.87
N GLY A 213 1.25 6.47 -6.33
CA GLY A 213 2.26 7.28 -5.68
C GLY A 213 3.60 7.10 -6.40
N TRP A 214 4.63 7.72 -5.86
CA TRP A 214 5.98 7.67 -6.40
C TRP A 214 6.98 7.75 -5.24
N MET A 215 8.09 7.03 -5.36
CA MET A 215 9.18 7.04 -4.38
C MET A 215 10.13 8.22 -4.62
N SER A 216 10.89 8.61 -3.60
CA SER A 216 12.00 9.55 -3.78
C SER A 216 13.06 8.97 -4.72
N LEU A 217 13.74 9.83 -5.48
CA LEU A 217 14.91 9.44 -6.27
C LEU A 217 16.11 9.22 -5.35
N ASP A 218 16.38 7.96 -5.04
CA ASP A 218 17.53 7.53 -4.25
C ASP A 218 18.83 7.52 -5.06
N VAL A 219 19.93 7.80 -4.38
CA VAL A 219 21.29 7.67 -4.90
C VAL A 219 21.99 6.60 -4.06
N ILE A 220 22.22 5.43 -4.66
CA ILE A 220 22.77 4.28 -3.95
C ILE A 220 24.16 4.63 -3.40
N GLY A 221 24.29 4.58 -2.07
CA GLY A 221 25.53 4.90 -1.37
C GLY A 221 25.69 6.38 -1.00
N ASP A 222 24.74 7.25 -1.36
CA ASP A 222 24.78 8.68 -1.07
C ASP A 222 23.44 9.16 -0.48
N GLU A 223 23.36 9.14 0.86
CA GLU A 223 22.18 9.58 1.61
C GLU A 223 21.96 11.10 1.49
N ALA A 224 23.03 11.89 1.37
CA ALA A 224 22.93 13.34 1.24
C ALA A 224 22.32 13.75 -0.10
N ALA A 225 22.74 13.12 -1.20
CA ALA A 225 22.14 13.33 -2.51
C ALA A 225 20.70 12.80 -2.59
N THR A 226 20.42 11.64 -1.96
CA THR A 226 19.04 11.13 -1.82
C THR A 226 18.14 12.14 -1.11
N ARG A 227 18.64 12.76 -0.05
CA ARG A 227 17.92 13.81 0.69
C ARG A 227 17.70 15.06 -0.16
N ALA A 228 18.72 15.55 -0.86
CA ALA A 228 18.59 16.70 -1.74
C ALA A 228 17.53 16.47 -2.83
N ASN A 229 17.50 15.26 -3.43
CA ASN A 229 16.47 14.90 -4.40
C ASN A 229 15.06 14.89 -3.78
N TYR A 230 14.91 14.33 -2.59
CA TYR A 230 13.64 14.33 -1.86
C TYR A 230 13.14 15.76 -1.57
N GLU A 231 14.02 16.62 -1.06
CA GLU A 231 13.72 18.03 -0.75
C GLU A 231 13.35 18.81 -2.01
N TYR A 232 14.07 18.58 -3.12
CA TYR A 232 13.75 19.15 -4.43
C TYR A 232 12.34 18.78 -4.89
N LEU A 233 11.98 17.49 -4.84
CA LEU A 233 10.64 17.03 -5.21
C LEU A 233 9.55 17.66 -4.33
N CYS A 234 9.79 17.77 -3.02
CA CYS A 234 8.90 18.44 -2.08
C CYS A 234 8.74 19.94 -2.42
N ALA A 235 9.82 20.65 -2.71
CA ALA A 235 9.80 22.06 -3.12
C ALA A 235 9.01 22.28 -4.42
N ARG A 236 8.98 21.29 -5.31
CA ARG A 236 8.17 21.28 -6.55
C ARG A 236 6.69 20.99 -6.31
N GLY A 237 6.25 20.87 -5.05
CA GLY A 237 4.87 20.58 -4.65
C GLY A 237 4.48 19.10 -4.77
N LEU A 238 5.47 18.21 -4.96
CA LEU A 238 5.25 16.76 -4.96
C LEU A 238 5.34 16.22 -3.53
N ARG A 239 4.86 14.99 -3.33
CA ARG A 239 4.92 14.27 -2.05
C ARG A 239 5.46 12.87 -2.27
N PRO A 240 6.75 12.73 -2.59
CA PRO A 240 7.35 11.41 -2.78
C PRO A 240 7.30 10.59 -1.48
N ILE A 241 7.17 9.28 -1.62
CA ILE A 241 7.35 8.33 -0.52
C ILE A 241 8.86 8.28 -0.22
N PRO A 242 9.32 8.69 0.97
CA PRO A 242 10.73 8.64 1.30
C PRO A 242 11.21 7.19 1.38
N VAL A 243 12.40 6.94 0.85
CA VAL A 243 13.08 5.64 0.91
C VAL A 243 14.23 5.74 1.91
N VAL A 244 14.16 4.98 2.99
CA VAL A 244 15.20 4.91 4.02
C VAL A 244 15.90 3.56 3.92
N SER A 245 17.23 3.55 3.93
CA SER A 245 17.98 2.29 3.93
C SER A 245 17.76 1.55 5.25
N ILE A 246 17.58 0.23 5.19
CA ILE A 246 17.55 -0.60 6.41
C ILE A 246 18.81 -0.43 7.28
N HIS A 247 19.92 0.02 6.69
CA HIS A 247 21.19 0.24 7.39
C HIS A 247 21.31 1.63 8.02
N SER A 248 20.41 2.57 7.72
CA SER A 248 20.43 3.91 8.32
C SER A 248 20.14 3.85 9.83
N GLY A 249 20.63 4.85 10.56
CA GLY A 249 20.41 4.99 11.99
C GLY A 249 18.95 5.33 12.34
N ASP A 250 18.58 5.19 13.62
CA ASP A 250 17.22 5.47 14.08
C ASP A 250 16.81 6.93 13.90
N GLU A 251 17.78 7.84 13.94
CA GLU A 251 17.54 9.28 13.74
C GLU A 251 16.94 9.58 12.37
N GLU A 252 17.39 8.89 11.32
CA GLU A 252 16.88 9.11 9.96
C GLU A 252 15.45 8.56 9.81
N PHE A 253 15.15 7.42 10.42
CA PHE A 253 13.77 6.92 10.48
C PHE A 253 12.88 7.84 11.31
N GLU A 254 13.34 8.28 12.49
CA GLU A 254 12.61 9.20 13.36
C GLU A 254 12.26 10.49 12.63
N ARG A 255 13.21 11.07 11.87
CA ARG A 255 12.97 12.28 11.09
C ARG A 255 11.77 12.15 10.15
N TYR A 256 11.78 11.15 9.27
CA TYR A 256 10.65 10.94 8.36
C TYR A 256 9.35 10.56 9.09
N VAL A 257 9.43 9.88 10.23
CA VAL A 257 8.25 9.63 11.05
C VAL A 257 7.68 10.96 11.59
N GLN A 258 8.52 11.86 12.11
CA GLN A 258 8.13 13.19 12.63
C GLN A 258 7.57 14.15 11.56
N GLU A 259 7.98 13.96 10.30
CA GLU A 259 7.38 14.63 9.14
C GLU A 259 5.93 14.17 8.85
N ASP A 260 5.46 13.10 9.51
CA ASP A 260 4.13 12.50 9.38
C ASP A 260 3.81 11.99 7.96
N HIS A 261 4.78 11.28 7.36
CA HIS A 261 4.59 10.63 6.07
C HIS A 261 3.53 9.53 6.12
N ASP A 262 2.67 9.49 5.09
CA ASP A 262 1.63 8.47 4.97
C ASP A 262 2.21 7.08 4.76
N ILE A 263 3.36 6.98 4.10
CA ILE A 263 4.10 5.75 3.83
C ILE A 263 5.59 6.10 3.92
N ILE A 264 6.38 5.23 4.54
CA ILE A 264 7.84 5.28 4.45
C ILE A 264 8.30 3.93 3.87
N ALA A 265 9.14 3.99 2.85
CA ALA A 265 9.71 2.80 2.22
C ALA A 265 11.04 2.42 2.87
N ILE A 266 11.27 1.12 3.05
CA ILE A 266 12.53 0.58 3.58
C ILE A 266 13.28 -0.13 2.45
N GLY A 267 14.40 0.46 2.06
CA GLY A 267 15.34 -0.04 1.06
C GLY A 267 16.39 -1.01 1.63
N GLY A 268 17.16 -1.65 0.75
CA GLY A 268 18.29 -2.52 1.11
C GLY A 268 17.93 -3.95 1.56
N VAL A 269 16.67 -4.20 1.94
CA VAL A 269 16.20 -5.53 2.40
C VAL A 269 16.46 -6.61 1.34
N ALA A 270 16.17 -6.33 0.07
CA ALA A 270 16.35 -7.28 -1.03
C ALA A 270 17.80 -7.78 -1.14
N LEU A 271 18.79 -6.90 -0.98
CA LEU A 271 20.22 -7.24 -1.04
C LEU A 271 20.62 -8.14 0.14
N MET A 272 20.13 -7.85 1.35
CA MET A 272 20.36 -8.70 2.51
C MET A 272 19.80 -10.11 2.31
N LEU A 273 18.58 -10.22 1.77
CA LEU A 273 17.94 -11.51 1.49
C LEU A 273 18.68 -12.30 0.40
N GLN A 274 19.20 -11.63 -0.63
CA GLN A 274 20.03 -12.25 -1.67
C GLN A 274 21.36 -12.79 -1.08
N ARG A 275 21.96 -12.08 -0.12
CA ARG A 275 23.16 -12.51 0.61
C ARG A 275 22.86 -13.50 1.74
N SER A 276 21.68 -14.12 1.76
CA SER A 276 21.24 -15.07 2.80
C SER A 276 21.23 -14.54 4.23
N GLN A 277 21.24 -13.22 4.44
CA GLN A 277 21.26 -12.57 5.76
C GLN A 277 19.84 -12.43 6.36
N LYS A 278 19.00 -13.45 6.20
CA LYS A 278 17.57 -13.40 6.58
C LYS A 278 17.37 -13.04 8.05
N ARG A 279 18.10 -13.69 8.95
CA ARG A 279 18.00 -13.44 10.41
C ARG A 279 18.33 -12.00 10.77
N LYS A 280 19.39 -11.44 10.18
CA LYS A 280 19.80 -10.04 10.39
C LYS A 280 18.74 -9.08 9.86
N ALA A 281 18.24 -9.30 8.64
CA ALA A 281 17.17 -8.50 8.07
C ALA A 281 15.90 -8.53 8.93
N THR A 282 15.49 -9.72 9.40
CA THR A 282 14.35 -9.87 10.32
C THR A 282 14.55 -9.08 11.61
N ALA A 283 15.72 -9.19 12.25
CA ALA A 283 16.01 -8.50 13.50
C ALA A 283 15.96 -6.97 13.35
N MET A 284 16.57 -6.45 12.26
CA MET A 284 16.57 -5.02 11.97
C MET A 284 15.15 -4.50 11.67
N LEU A 285 14.38 -5.22 10.86
CA LEU A 285 12.99 -4.85 10.56
C LEU A 285 12.10 -4.89 11.81
N ARG A 286 12.27 -5.90 12.66
CA ARG A 286 11.51 -6.01 13.91
C ARG A 286 11.79 -4.82 14.82
N ARG A 287 13.06 -4.42 14.94
CA ARG A 287 13.49 -3.24 15.70
C ARG A 287 12.83 -1.96 15.18
N ILE A 288 12.89 -1.71 13.86
CA ILE A 288 12.30 -0.53 13.22
C ILE A 288 10.78 -0.49 13.42
N VAL A 289 10.08 -1.56 13.08
CA VAL A 289 8.60 -1.59 13.15
C VAL A 289 8.09 -1.56 14.59
N ALA A 290 8.80 -2.17 15.53
CA ALA A 290 8.44 -2.10 16.96
C ALA A 290 8.62 -0.70 17.55
N ARG A 291 9.61 0.07 17.06
CA ARG A 291 9.87 1.44 17.53
C ARG A 291 8.79 2.42 17.05
N TRP A 292 8.27 2.25 15.84
CA TRP A 292 7.18 3.06 15.29
C TRP A 292 6.01 2.20 14.78
N PRO A 293 5.23 1.58 15.68
CA PRO A 293 4.17 0.63 15.32
C PRO A 293 2.98 1.29 14.59
N ASN A 294 2.89 2.62 14.70
CA ASN A 294 1.85 3.43 14.06
C ASN A 294 2.24 3.94 12.67
N GLN A 295 3.51 3.80 12.28
CA GLN A 295 3.95 4.16 10.94
C GLN A 295 3.52 3.08 9.93
N VAL A 296 3.18 3.53 8.73
CA VAL A 296 2.85 2.66 7.60
C VAL A 296 4.11 2.44 6.79
N TRP A 297 4.51 1.18 6.67
CA TRP A 297 5.77 0.78 6.06
C TRP A 297 5.54 0.09 4.70
N HIS A 298 6.43 0.39 3.75
CA HIS A 298 6.57 -0.32 2.48
C HIS A 298 7.93 -1.02 2.43
N LEU A 299 7.99 -2.34 2.25
CA LEU A 299 9.27 -3.06 2.10
C LEU A 299 9.64 -3.24 0.64
N LEU A 300 10.77 -2.66 0.24
CA LEU A 300 11.25 -2.74 -1.13
C LEU A 300 11.89 -4.09 -1.45
N GLY A 301 11.45 -4.69 -2.55
CA GLY A 301 12.05 -5.90 -3.12
C GLY A 301 11.94 -7.17 -2.25
N CYS A 302 10.97 -7.24 -1.34
CA CYS A 302 10.72 -8.41 -0.50
C CYS A 302 9.51 -9.23 -0.99
N ALA A 303 9.75 -10.51 -1.32
CA ALA A 303 8.70 -11.50 -1.63
C ALA A 303 8.66 -12.68 -0.64
N TYR A 304 9.38 -12.58 0.48
CA TYR A 304 9.51 -13.68 1.44
C TYR A 304 8.34 -13.68 2.42
N ILE A 305 7.28 -14.45 2.10
CA ILE A 305 6.01 -14.48 2.84
C ILE A 305 6.16 -14.68 4.35
N PRO A 306 7.01 -15.60 4.87
CA PRO A 306 7.20 -15.74 6.31
C PRO A 306 7.63 -14.44 7.00
N LEU A 307 8.59 -13.71 6.42
CA LEU A 307 9.05 -12.43 6.95
C LEU A 307 7.95 -11.37 6.87
N LEU A 308 7.24 -11.26 5.74
CA LEU A 308 6.15 -10.28 5.58
C LEU A 308 5.04 -10.51 6.62
N ARG A 309 4.70 -11.77 6.90
CA ARG A 309 3.71 -12.14 7.92
C ARG A 309 4.19 -11.87 9.34
N GLU A 310 5.48 -12.05 9.59
CA GLU A 310 6.09 -11.82 10.90
C GLU A 310 6.17 -10.33 11.24
N ILE A 311 6.66 -9.52 10.30
CA ILE A 311 6.84 -8.07 10.50
C ILE A 311 5.51 -7.32 10.42
N GLY A 312 4.57 -7.79 9.59
CA GLY A 312 3.23 -7.19 9.50
C GLY A 312 3.19 -5.82 8.82
N VAL A 313 4.09 -5.57 7.85
CA VAL A 313 4.10 -4.33 7.07
C VAL A 313 2.85 -4.17 6.21
N THR A 314 2.46 -2.93 5.94
CA THR A 314 1.27 -2.61 5.15
C THR A 314 1.49 -2.84 3.66
N PHE A 315 2.70 -2.57 3.16
CA PHE A 315 3.03 -2.72 1.74
C PHE A 315 4.34 -3.46 1.53
N SER A 316 4.45 -4.14 0.38
CA SER A 316 5.69 -4.75 -0.10
C SER A 316 5.65 -4.85 -1.61
N ASP A 317 6.80 -4.92 -2.26
CA ASP A 317 6.90 -5.24 -3.68
C ASP A 317 8.05 -6.21 -3.95
N SER A 318 8.06 -6.82 -5.14
CA SER A 318 9.26 -7.43 -5.73
C SER A 318 8.98 -7.97 -7.13
N ALA A 319 10.02 -8.00 -7.95
CA ALA A 319 10.02 -8.56 -9.29
C ALA A 319 10.07 -10.10 -9.30
N ALA A 320 9.95 -10.76 -8.15
CA ALA A 320 10.08 -12.20 -8.02
C ALA A 320 9.10 -12.99 -8.91
N ALA A 321 7.90 -12.47 -9.15
CA ALA A 321 6.93 -13.10 -10.06
C ALA A 321 7.45 -13.12 -11.51
N VAL A 322 8.04 -12.02 -11.97
CA VAL A 322 8.61 -11.88 -13.33
C VAL A 322 9.91 -12.68 -13.46
N LEU A 323 10.75 -12.66 -12.43
CA LEU A 323 12.04 -13.36 -12.38
C LEU A 323 11.93 -14.86 -12.04
N ALA A 324 10.72 -15.39 -11.88
CA ALA A 324 10.49 -16.76 -11.45
C ALA A 324 11.12 -17.79 -12.40
N ALA A 325 11.10 -17.52 -13.70
CA ALA A 325 11.69 -18.39 -14.72
C ALA A 325 13.19 -18.57 -14.60
N SER A 326 13.92 -17.46 -14.46
CA SER A 326 15.38 -17.46 -14.40
C SER A 326 15.90 -18.24 -13.21
N ASN A 327 15.10 -18.32 -12.14
CA ASN A 327 15.51 -18.96 -10.89
C ASN A 327 14.85 -20.33 -10.64
N LYS A 328 13.82 -20.72 -11.41
CA LYS A 328 12.99 -21.91 -11.16
C LYS A 328 12.50 -22.02 -9.72
N ARG A 329 12.24 -20.88 -9.07
CA ARG A 329 11.82 -20.78 -7.67
C ARG A 329 10.35 -20.43 -7.56
N LEU A 330 9.60 -21.29 -6.89
CA LEU A 330 8.24 -21.05 -6.45
C LEU A 330 8.24 -20.41 -5.05
N ILE A 331 7.50 -19.31 -4.89
CA ILE A 331 7.22 -18.71 -3.58
C ILE A 331 5.95 -19.34 -3.02
N THR A 332 6.01 -19.74 -1.76
CA THR A 332 4.91 -20.36 -1.02
C THR A 332 4.78 -19.71 0.37
N LYS A 333 3.65 -19.95 1.04
CA LYS A 333 3.45 -19.57 2.45
C LYS A 333 4.57 -19.98 3.42
N ALA A 334 5.33 -21.04 3.09
CA ALA A 334 6.42 -21.58 3.92
C ALA A 334 7.81 -21.10 3.49
N GLY A 335 7.92 -20.33 2.40
CA GLY A 335 9.19 -19.88 1.83
C GLY A 335 9.33 -20.25 0.35
N GLN A 336 10.57 -20.44 -0.09
CA GLN A 336 10.88 -20.70 -1.51
C GLN A 336 11.19 -22.18 -1.74
N LYS A 337 10.71 -22.74 -2.85
CA LYS A 337 10.99 -24.10 -3.30
C LYS A 337 11.44 -24.09 -4.75
N THR A 338 12.41 -24.92 -5.13
CA THR A 338 12.77 -25.10 -6.54
C THR A 338 11.74 -26.01 -7.21
N ARG A 339 11.28 -25.64 -8.40
CA ARG A 339 10.29 -26.38 -9.22
C ARG A 339 10.74 -26.38 -10.67
N ARG A 340 11.43 -27.44 -11.07
CA ARG A 340 11.98 -27.60 -12.44
C ARG A 340 10.93 -28.10 -13.43
N ASP A 341 9.91 -28.75 -12.92
CA ASP A 341 8.75 -29.30 -13.62
C ASP A 341 7.75 -28.23 -14.09
N MET A 342 7.83 -27.01 -13.56
CA MET A 342 6.92 -25.92 -13.92
C MET A 342 7.53 -24.98 -14.96
N THR A 343 6.69 -24.54 -15.90
CA THR A 343 6.99 -23.48 -16.86
C THR A 343 7.10 -22.12 -16.17
N LYS A 344 7.66 -21.12 -16.87
CA LYS A 344 7.68 -19.71 -16.43
C LYS A 344 6.29 -19.22 -16.05
N ASN A 345 5.32 -19.50 -16.89
CA ASN A 345 3.97 -18.94 -16.76
C ASN A 345 3.24 -19.55 -15.57
N GLU A 346 3.39 -20.86 -15.36
CA GLU A 346 2.83 -21.55 -14.19
C GLU A 346 3.45 -21.08 -12.88
N LEU A 347 4.78 -20.89 -12.85
CA LEU A 347 5.47 -20.33 -11.69
C LEU A 347 4.98 -18.91 -11.38
N THR A 348 4.92 -18.05 -12.40
CA THR A 348 4.42 -16.67 -12.28
C THR A 348 3.00 -16.67 -11.72
N ALA A 349 2.08 -17.43 -12.33
CA ALA A 349 0.70 -17.52 -11.90
C ALA A 349 0.57 -18.01 -10.44
N SER A 350 1.33 -19.04 -10.07
CA SER A 350 1.32 -19.59 -8.72
C SER A 350 1.84 -18.60 -7.68
N ILE A 351 2.95 -17.90 -7.98
CA ILE A 351 3.50 -16.84 -7.12
C ILE A 351 2.50 -15.70 -6.93
N VAL A 352 1.85 -15.25 -8.01
CA VAL A 352 0.83 -14.21 -7.94
C VAL A 352 -0.30 -14.63 -7.01
N ARG A 353 -0.85 -15.84 -7.20
CA ARG A 353 -1.92 -16.38 -6.33
C ARG A 353 -1.52 -16.47 -4.87
N GLU A 354 -0.26 -16.77 -4.55
CA GLU A 354 0.21 -16.78 -3.16
C GLU A 354 0.37 -15.38 -2.58
N LEU A 355 0.93 -14.44 -3.35
CA LEU A 355 1.20 -13.08 -2.87
C LEU A 355 -0.06 -12.22 -2.72
N VAL A 356 -1.07 -12.39 -3.58
CA VAL A 356 -2.35 -11.67 -3.42
C VAL A 356 -3.10 -12.06 -2.14
N LYS A 357 -2.84 -13.25 -1.57
CA LYS A 357 -3.41 -13.68 -0.29
C LYS A 357 -2.85 -12.89 0.91
N LEU A 358 -1.73 -12.19 0.75
CA LEU A 358 -1.10 -11.39 1.80
C LEU A 358 -2.04 -10.30 2.36
N GLU A 359 -2.96 -9.77 1.54
CA GLU A 359 -3.94 -8.77 1.97
C GLU A 359 -4.93 -9.31 3.02
N HIS A 360 -5.04 -10.65 3.11
CA HIS A 360 -5.97 -11.35 3.99
C HIS A 360 -5.27 -12.07 5.15
N TYR A 361 -3.94 -12.07 5.19
CA TYR A 361 -3.22 -12.62 6.34
C TYR A 361 -3.35 -11.69 7.56
N GLY A 362 -3.52 -12.30 8.73
CA GLY A 362 -3.74 -11.58 9.99
C GLY A 362 -5.21 -11.49 10.40
N LEU A 363 -6.16 -11.73 9.49
CA LEU A 363 -7.61 -11.66 9.74
C LEU A 363 -8.18 -12.76 10.66
N GLY A 364 -7.33 -13.62 11.23
CA GLY A 364 -7.71 -14.70 12.16
C GLY A 364 -6.88 -14.75 13.45
N ARG A 365 -5.87 -13.90 13.62
CA ARG A 365 -5.21 -13.73 14.93
C ARG A 365 -5.98 -12.63 15.66
N ARG A 366 -6.61 -12.95 16.79
CA ARG A 366 -7.21 -11.92 17.66
C ARG A 366 -6.12 -10.87 17.94
N PRO A 367 -6.36 -9.57 17.71
CA PRO A 367 -5.35 -8.55 17.97
C PRO A 367 -4.93 -8.60 19.44
N GLN A 368 -3.63 -8.73 19.69
CA GLN A 368 -3.04 -8.73 21.04
C GLN A 368 -2.86 -7.32 21.62
N TYR A 369 -3.23 -6.25 20.89
CA TYR A 369 -3.07 -4.88 21.35
C TYR A 369 -4.43 -4.24 21.64
N GLY A 370 -4.62 -3.87 22.92
CA GLY A 370 -5.53 -2.86 23.48
C GLY A 370 -6.83 -2.55 22.72
N GLN A 371 -7.93 -3.10 23.24
CA GLN A 371 -9.33 -2.65 23.13
C GLN A 371 -9.64 -1.44 22.22
N ILE A 372 -10.34 -1.72 21.12
CA ILE A 372 -11.69 -1.15 20.94
C ILE A 372 -12.59 -2.37 20.77
N ALA A 373 -13.09 -2.89 21.88
CA ALA A 373 -14.21 -3.83 21.81
C ALA A 373 -15.38 -3.06 21.22
N LEU A 374 -15.72 -3.35 19.96
CA LEU A 374 -17.10 -3.22 19.55
C LEU A 374 -17.87 -4.20 20.44
N GLN A 375 -18.58 -3.70 21.45
CA GLN A 375 -19.72 -4.42 22.01
C GLN A 375 -20.75 -4.45 20.87
N ILE A 376 -20.71 -5.52 20.07
CA ILE A 376 -21.78 -5.86 19.12
C ILE A 376 -22.70 -6.84 19.83
#